data_AF-A0A8T8SAF6-F1
#
_entry.id   AF-A0A8T8SAF6-F1
#
_cell.length_a   1.000
_cell.length_b   1.000
_cell.length_c   1.000
_cell.angle_alpha   90.00
_cell.angle_beta   90.00
_cell.angle_gamma   90.00
#
_symmetry.space_group_name_H-M   'P 1'
#
loop_
_entity.id
_entity.type
_entity.pdbx_description
1 polymer ?
#
loop_
_entity_poly.entity_id
_entity_poly.type
_entity_poly.pdbx_seq_one_letter_code
_entity_poly.pdbx_strand_id
1 'polypeptide(L)'
;VSNRVLAGHSLRLTLWRYVCSDAFSTKTWAPPGYFVTDEEDGLSKAPSLPWSAKRLVDIVEAILGSATTYTIDQKLQVASQLGLLPEEISSFAAFGTAFQGKLDGYMPTADMLGLSEFTKRLMERIQFKFEHPLLAIHAVTRSSCMGFELPSYECLETLGHALLDFLVVEMLQKKYEFFEEGELTIVKANCVSNKTLAALAVSLGLPEHMNHHSSSLSGAIAAYVDEVTVEREKELELGRPIPPQYWWSLLPPKALADIVESLLGAVLVEARFNLDVARAYFDRLY
;
A
#
# COMPACT_ATOMS: atom_id res chain seq x y z
N VAL A 1 -0.60 12.09 2.41
CA VAL A 1 -0.39 13.56 2.25
C VAL A 1 -1.75 14.25 2.33
N SER A 2 -1.86 15.44 2.92
CA SER A 2 -3.16 16.14 3.01
C SER A 2 -3.56 16.79 1.68
N ASN A 3 -4.85 16.71 1.32
CA ASN A 3 -5.42 17.41 0.15
C ASN A 3 -5.12 18.93 0.17
N ARG A 4 -5.07 19.54 1.35
CA ARG A 4 -4.73 20.96 1.49
C ARG A 4 -3.29 21.25 1.05
N VAL A 5 -2.36 20.37 1.40
CA VAL A 5 -0.95 20.46 1.01
C VAL A 5 -0.84 20.28 -0.49
N LEU A 6 -1.41 19.20 -1.05
CA LEU A 6 -1.38 18.92 -2.49
C LEU A 6 -1.95 20.08 -3.32
N ALA A 7 -3.11 20.63 -2.92
CA ALA A 7 -3.68 21.81 -3.58
C ALA A 7 -2.75 23.04 -3.49
N GLY A 8 -2.09 23.25 -2.35
CA GLY A 8 -1.11 24.32 -2.16
C GLY A 8 0.10 24.19 -3.10
N HIS A 9 0.65 22.98 -3.27
CA HIS A 9 1.74 22.72 -4.21
C HIS A 9 1.30 22.94 -5.66
N SER A 10 0.09 22.49 -6.02
CA SER A 10 -0.49 22.69 -7.36
C SER A 10 -0.61 24.17 -7.72
N LEU A 11 -1.07 25.00 -6.78
CA LEU A 11 -1.16 26.45 -6.95
C LEU A 11 0.21 27.11 -7.06
N ARG A 12 1.14 26.75 -6.17
CA ARG A 12 2.52 27.28 -6.15
C ARG A 12 3.24 27.05 -7.47
N LEU A 13 3.06 25.87 -8.06
CA LEU A 13 3.68 25.47 -9.33
C LEU A 13 2.86 25.89 -10.56
N THR A 14 1.71 26.52 -10.36
CA THR A 14 0.80 26.97 -11.43
C THR A 14 0.35 25.85 -12.38
N LEU A 15 0.27 24.61 -11.88
CA LEU A 15 0.00 23.42 -12.71
C LEU A 15 -1.34 23.51 -13.44
N TRP A 16 -2.33 24.15 -12.82
CA TRP A 16 -3.67 24.38 -13.39
C TRP A 16 -3.64 25.13 -14.74
N ARG A 17 -2.57 25.88 -15.05
CA ARG A 17 -2.43 26.58 -16.34
C ARG A 17 -2.21 25.64 -17.52
N TYR A 18 -1.77 24.41 -17.25
CA TYR A 18 -1.47 23.39 -18.25
C TYR A 18 -2.58 22.35 -18.41
N VAL A 19 -3.71 22.53 -17.70
CA VAL A 19 -4.82 21.57 -17.68
C VAL A 19 -6.05 22.21 -18.32
N CYS A 20 -6.66 21.48 -19.24
CA CYS A 20 -7.91 21.93 -19.86
C CYS A 20 -9.06 21.84 -18.86
N SER A 21 -9.67 22.98 -18.52
CA SER A 21 -10.84 23.06 -17.65
C SER A 21 -12.15 23.36 -18.38
N ASP A 22 -12.07 23.48 -19.70
CA ASP A 22 -13.23 23.65 -20.57
C ASP A 22 -14.11 22.42 -20.47
N ALA A 23 -15.43 22.62 -20.37
CA ALA A 23 -16.33 21.48 -20.47
C ALA A 23 -16.18 20.87 -21.88
N PHE A 24 -15.85 19.59 -21.94
CA PHE A 24 -15.63 18.92 -23.20
C PHE A 24 -16.95 18.78 -23.97
N SER A 25 -16.97 19.30 -25.19
CA SER A 25 -18.02 19.07 -26.17
C SER A 25 -17.35 18.85 -27.51
N THR A 26 -17.74 17.79 -28.21
CA THR A 26 -17.21 17.45 -29.53
C THR A 26 -17.42 18.57 -30.56
N LYS A 27 -18.37 19.48 -30.32
CA LYS A 27 -18.68 20.61 -31.19
C LYS A 27 -17.91 21.90 -30.89
N THR A 28 -17.45 22.09 -29.66
CA THR A 28 -16.86 23.38 -29.22
C THR A 28 -15.44 23.25 -28.65
N TRP A 29 -14.92 22.02 -28.56
CA TRP A 29 -13.54 21.78 -28.12
C TRP A 29 -12.55 22.05 -29.26
N ALA A 30 -11.51 22.81 -28.95
CA ALA A 30 -10.34 23.00 -29.81
C ALA A 30 -9.07 22.97 -28.97
N PRO A 31 -7.94 22.46 -29.50
CA PRO A 31 -6.67 22.47 -28.78
C PRO A 31 -6.17 23.91 -28.54
N PRO A 32 -5.29 24.14 -27.55
CA PRO A 32 -4.76 25.48 -27.25
C PRO A 32 -4.17 26.16 -28.49
N GLY A 33 -4.61 27.39 -28.78
CA GLY A 33 -4.19 28.15 -29.96
C GLY A 33 -5.04 27.92 -31.22
N TYR A 34 -6.04 27.04 -31.16
CA TYR A 34 -7.00 26.82 -32.25
C TYR A 34 -8.39 27.33 -31.84
N PHE A 35 -9.15 27.81 -32.83
CA PHE A 35 -10.52 28.30 -32.65
C PHE A 35 -11.46 27.49 -33.54
N VAL A 36 -12.62 27.13 -33.00
CA VAL A 36 -13.71 26.53 -33.79
C VAL A 36 -14.34 27.65 -34.61
N THR A 37 -14.37 27.49 -35.94
CA THR A 37 -14.84 28.52 -36.89
C THR A 37 -16.32 28.41 -37.25
N ASP A 38 -17.00 27.33 -36.83
CA ASP A 38 -18.40 27.10 -37.18
C ASP A 38 -19.34 27.89 -36.26
N GLU A 39 -19.59 29.15 -36.64
CA GLU A 39 -20.53 30.05 -35.96
C GLU A 39 -22.02 29.73 -36.27
N GLU A 40 -22.31 28.80 -37.19
CA GLU A 40 -23.68 28.57 -37.71
C GLU A 40 -24.65 27.83 -36.75
N ASP A 41 -24.15 27.13 -35.72
CA ASP A 41 -25.00 26.32 -34.82
C ASP A 41 -25.46 27.06 -33.54
N GLY A 42 -25.03 28.32 -33.32
CA GLY A 42 -25.39 29.10 -32.12
C GLY A 42 -24.86 28.53 -30.79
N LEU A 43 -23.91 27.61 -30.84
CA LEU A 43 -23.32 26.94 -29.67
C LEU A 43 -22.16 27.77 -29.12
N SER A 44 -22.34 28.38 -27.94
CA SER A 44 -21.25 29.06 -27.23
C SER A 44 -20.34 28.06 -26.51
N LYS A 45 -19.04 28.37 -26.43
CA LYS A 45 -18.08 27.58 -25.65
C LYS A 45 -18.58 27.53 -24.20
N ALA A 46 -18.74 26.32 -23.67
CA ALA A 46 -19.19 26.14 -22.30
C ALA A 46 -18.24 26.86 -21.34
N PRO A 47 -18.76 27.55 -20.30
CA PRO A 47 -17.92 28.30 -19.38
C PRO A 47 -16.91 27.37 -18.71
N SER A 48 -15.67 27.84 -18.58
CA SER A 48 -14.62 27.11 -17.87
C SER A 48 -15.09 26.79 -16.45
N LEU A 49 -15.01 25.53 -16.06
CA LEU A 49 -15.40 25.13 -14.72
C LEU A 49 -14.43 25.72 -13.70
N PRO A 50 -14.93 26.30 -12.58
CA PRO A 50 -14.05 26.84 -11.54
C PRO A 50 -13.14 25.75 -10.97
N TRP A 51 -11.92 26.15 -10.58
CA TRP A 51 -10.96 25.24 -9.98
C TRP A 51 -11.33 24.98 -8.52
N SER A 52 -11.79 23.76 -8.24
CA SER A 52 -11.98 23.30 -6.87
C SER A 52 -10.67 22.80 -6.26
N ALA A 53 -10.57 22.79 -4.94
CA ALA A 53 -9.43 22.21 -4.24
C ALA A 53 -9.20 20.75 -4.65
N LYS A 54 -10.27 19.97 -4.85
CA LYS A 54 -10.20 18.58 -5.32
C LYS A 54 -9.54 18.48 -6.70
N ARG A 55 -9.94 19.30 -7.68
CA ARG A 55 -9.32 19.28 -9.01
C ARG A 55 -7.83 19.62 -8.97
N LEU A 56 -7.43 20.54 -8.09
CA LEU A 56 -6.01 20.89 -7.92
C LEU A 56 -5.18 19.73 -7.34
N VAL A 57 -5.78 18.96 -6.43
CA VAL A 57 -5.20 17.72 -5.88
C VAL A 57 -5.07 16.68 -6.98
N ASP A 58 -6.13 16.46 -7.74
CA ASP A 58 -6.20 15.45 -8.79
C ASP A 58 -5.14 15.66 -9.87
N ILE A 59 -4.79 16.92 -10.17
CA ILE A 59 -3.68 17.23 -11.09
C ILE A 59 -2.35 16.71 -10.54
N VAL A 60 -2.08 16.92 -9.26
CA VAL A 60 -0.83 16.48 -8.63
C VAL A 60 -0.76 14.94 -8.57
N GLU A 61 -1.87 14.31 -8.17
CA GLU A 61 -1.99 12.84 -8.13
C GLU A 61 -1.89 12.24 -9.53
N ALA A 62 -2.49 12.85 -10.55
CA ALA A 62 -2.39 12.41 -11.93
C ALA A 62 -0.98 12.56 -12.51
N ILE A 63 -0.24 13.63 -12.18
CA ILE A 63 1.16 13.77 -12.60
C ILE A 63 2.02 12.69 -11.95
N LEU A 64 1.84 12.43 -10.65
CA LEU A 64 2.54 11.33 -9.98
C LEU A 64 2.15 9.95 -10.55
N GLY A 65 0.87 9.75 -10.83
CA GLY A 65 0.33 8.53 -11.43
C GLY A 65 0.76 8.34 -12.89
N SER A 66 1.04 9.42 -13.63
CA SER A 66 1.56 9.33 -15.00
C SER A 66 2.98 8.73 -15.03
N ALA A 67 3.68 8.78 -13.88
CA ALA A 67 5.00 8.19 -13.73
C ALA A 67 4.98 6.66 -13.52
N THR A 68 3.85 5.97 -13.71
CA THR A 68 3.69 4.53 -13.47
C THR A 68 4.64 3.64 -14.26
N THR A 69 5.01 4.02 -15.49
CA THR A 69 5.99 3.31 -16.33
C THR A 69 7.45 3.54 -15.92
N TYR A 70 7.70 4.46 -15.00
CA TYR A 70 9.04 4.79 -14.53
C TYR A 70 9.43 3.98 -13.29
N THR A 71 10.74 3.90 -13.06
CA THR A 71 11.32 3.37 -11.82
C THR A 71 10.85 4.18 -10.60
N ILE A 72 10.94 3.59 -9.41
CA ILE A 72 10.54 4.28 -8.18
C ILE A 72 11.34 5.57 -7.95
N ASP A 73 12.64 5.59 -8.28
CA ASP A 73 13.48 6.77 -8.11
C ASP A 73 13.07 7.91 -9.05
N GLN A 74 12.62 7.58 -10.26
CA GLN A 74 12.02 8.56 -11.17
C GLN A 74 10.69 9.11 -10.62
N LYS A 75 9.85 8.25 -10.01
CA LYS A 75 8.63 8.70 -9.30
C LYS A 75 8.97 9.64 -8.13
N LEU A 76 10.03 9.34 -7.36
CA LEU A 76 10.53 10.22 -6.31
C LEU A 76 11.04 11.55 -6.85
N GLN A 77 11.73 11.55 -8.00
CA GLN A 77 12.19 12.79 -8.63
C GLN A 77 11.02 13.69 -9.02
N VAL A 78 9.94 13.11 -9.58
CA VAL A 78 8.71 13.86 -9.87
C VAL A 78 8.10 14.41 -8.57
N ALA A 79 7.99 13.59 -7.52
CA ALA A 79 7.47 14.03 -6.23
C ALA A 79 8.31 15.15 -5.59
N SER A 80 9.64 15.08 -5.72
CA SER A 80 10.58 16.13 -5.29
C SER A 80 10.38 17.42 -6.08
N GLN A 81 10.25 17.36 -7.40
CA GLN A 81 9.96 18.54 -8.24
C GLN A 81 8.59 19.16 -7.92
N LEU A 82 7.62 18.36 -7.53
CA LEU A 82 6.32 18.82 -7.03
C LEU A 82 6.42 19.44 -5.62
N GLY A 83 7.54 19.25 -4.92
CA GLY A 83 7.82 19.71 -3.56
C GLY A 83 7.13 18.87 -2.49
N LEU A 84 6.79 17.62 -2.80
CA LEU A 84 6.06 16.73 -1.88
C LEU A 84 6.98 15.96 -0.94
N LEU A 85 8.28 15.94 -1.24
CA LEU A 85 9.30 15.26 -0.46
C LEU A 85 10.22 16.27 0.22
N PRO A 86 10.75 15.95 1.42
CA PRO A 86 11.87 16.67 2.01
C PRO A 86 13.09 16.66 1.07
N GLU A 87 13.91 17.71 1.11
CA GLU A 87 15.09 17.84 0.23
C GLU A 87 16.15 16.76 0.51
N GLU A 88 16.10 16.14 1.69
CA GLU A 88 17.05 15.15 2.15
C GLU A 88 16.87 13.76 1.52
N ILE A 89 15.73 13.49 0.87
CA ILE A 89 15.43 12.19 0.27
C ILE A 89 15.60 12.25 -1.25
N SER A 90 16.77 11.86 -1.72
CA SER A 90 17.11 11.84 -3.15
C SER A 90 16.82 10.50 -3.85
N SER A 91 16.80 9.38 -3.12
CA SER A 91 16.43 8.05 -3.62
C SER A 91 16.05 7.09 -2.48
N PHE A 92 15.38 5.98 -2.81
CA PHE A 92 15.10 4.92 -1.83
C PHE A 92 16.38 4.28 -1.29
N ALA A 93 17.41 4.12 -2.14
CA ALA A 93 18.70 3.58 -1.72
C ALA A 93 19.44 4.50 -0.73
N ALA A 94 19.41 5.82 -0.97
CA ALA A 94 19.99 6.80 -0.06
C ALA A 94 19.25 6.80 1.29
N PHE A 95 17.92 6.76 1.25
CA PHE A 95 17.09 6.65 2.45
C PHE A 95 17.39 5.36 3.23
N GLY A 96 17.45 4.21 2.55
CA GLY A 96 17.76 2.93 3.17
C GLY A 96 19.13 2.91 3.82
N THR A 97 20.15 3.48 3.17
CA THR A 97 21.50 3.60 3.75
C THR A 97 21.50 4.48 5.00
N ALA A 98 20.82 5.62 4.96
CA ALA A 98 20.72 6.52 6.11
C ALA A 98 19.93 5.91 7.27
N PHE A 99 18.91 5.10 6.96
CA PHE A 99 18.11 4.40 7.96
C PHE A 99 18.87 3.21 8.57
N GLN A 100 19.68 2.49 7.78
CA GLN A 100 20.46 1.34 8.26
C GLN A 100 21.36 1.71 9.43
N GLY A 101 22.08 2.83 9.34
CA GLY A 101 22.96 3.28 10.43
C GLY A 101 22.20 3.58 11.73
N LYS A 102 20.90 3.90 11.66
CA LYS A 102 20.04 3.99 12.84
C LYS A 102 19.62 2.61 13.31
N LEU A 103 19.18 1.75 12.40
CA LEU A 103 18.72 0.40 12.70
C LEU A 103 19.78 -0.42 13.43
N ASP A 104 21.03 -0.42 12.95
CA ASP A 104 22.16 -1.12 13.57
C ASP A 104 22.43 -0.65 15.01
N GLY A 105 22.10 0.61 15.32
CA GLY A 105 22.24 1.18 16.66
C GLY A 105 21.13 0.76 17.64
N TYR A 106 19.96 0.36 17.13
CA TYR A 106 18.81 -0.05 17.95
C TYR A 106 18.62 -1.58 17.99
N MET A 107 19.00 -2.28 16.93
CA MET A 107 18.68 -3.70 16.72
C MET A 107 19.94 -4.54 16.58
N PRO A 108 20.30 -5.38 17.56
CA PRO A 108 21.36 -6.38 17.39
C PRO A 108 21.04 -7.39 16.27
N THR A 109 22.10 -7.84 15.60
CA THR A 109 22.00 -8.83 14.52
C THR A 109 21.82 -10.26 15.08
N ALA A 110 21.37 -11.17 14.22
CA ALA A 110 21.16 -12.57 14.55
C ALA A 110 22.40 -13.24 15.17
N ASP A 111 23.60 -12.88 14.68
CA ASP A 111 24.88 -13.40 15.17
C ASP A 111 25.19 -12.95 16.61
N MET A 112 24.67 -11.80 17.04
CA MET A 112 24.90 -11.25 18.38
C MET A 112 23.94 -11.82 19.43
N LEU A 113 22.65 -11.97 19.09
CA LEU A 113 21.60 -12.37 20.04
C LEU A 113 21.44 -13.90 20.15
N GLY A 114 21.75 -14.63 19.08
CA GLY A 114 21.25 -15.99 18.89
C GLY A 114 19.73 -16.00 18.62
N LEU A 115 19.27 -16.96 17.80
CA LEU A 115 17.86 -17.06 17.43
C LEU A 115 17.08 -17.96 18.38
N SER A 116 16.00 -17.43 18.96
CA SER A 116 15.03 -18.24 19.71
C SER A 116 14.33 -19.24 18.78
N GLU A 117 13.84 -20.35 19.32
CA GLU A 117 13.09 -21.35 18.55
C GLU A 117 11.81 -20.78 17.94
N PHE A 118 11.16 -19.85 18.65
CA PHE A 118 10.01 -19.11 18.12
C PHE A 118 10.39 -18.30 16.87
N THR A 119 11.49 -17.56 16.93
CA THR A 119 11.95 -16.71 15.82
C THR A 119 12.34 -17.54 14.60
N LYS A 120 13.00 -18.68 14.79
CA LYS A 120 13.33 -19.61 13.69
C LYS A 120 12.08 -20.12 13.00
N ARG A 121 11.12 -20.64 13.76
CA ARG A 121 9.84 -21.14 13.22
C ARG A 121 9.05 -20.04 12.49
N LEU A 122 9.06 -18.81 13.02
CA LEU A 122 8.45 -17.66 12.34
C LEU A 122 9.13 -17.40 10.99
N MET A 123 10.47 -17.30 10.95
CA MET A 123 11.22 -17.07 9.70
C MET A 123 11.03 -18.18 8.68
N GLU A 124 10.94 -19.44 9.13
CA GLU A 124 10.61 -20.58 8.28
C GLU A 124 9.18 -20.50 7.74
N ARG A 125 8.21 -20.14 8.58
CA ARG A 125 6.80 -20.00 8.18
C ARG A 125 6.60 -18.91 7.13
N ILE A 126 7.20 -17.75 7.38
CA ILE A 126 7.14 -16.61 6.44
C ILE A 126 8.14 -16.79 5.30
N GLN A 127 9.02 -17.78 5.32
CA GLN A 127 10.06 -18.04 4.32
C GLN A 127 10.93 -16.81 3.98
N PHE A 128 11.25 -16.01 5.00
CA PHE A 128 12.08 -14.81 4.86
C PHE A 128 13.08 -14.75 6.01
N LYS A 129 14.35 -14.51 5.69
CA LYS A 129 15.43 -14.41 6.67
C LYS A 129 15.63 -12.95 7.05
N PHE A 130 15.72 -12.67 8.36
CA PHE A 130 16.12 -11.35 8.85
C PHE A 130 17.52 -11.42 9.45
N GLU A 131 18.38 -10.51 9.01
CA GLU A 131 19.64 -10.13 9.67
C GLU A 131 19.36 -9.54 11.05
N HIS A 132 18.24 -8.81 11.21
CA HIS A 132 17.76 -8.23 12.47
C HIS A 132 16.52 -8.98 12.97
N PRO A 133 16.66 -10.05 13.78
CA PRO A 133 15.54 -10.93 14.11
C PRO A 133 14.47 -10.25 14.96
N LEU A 134 14.84 -9.21 15.69
CA LEU A 134 13.91 -8.39 16.46
C LEU A 134 12.87 -7.69 15.56
N LEU A 135 13.20 -7.36 14.30
CA LEU A 135 12.21 -6.80 13.36
C LEU A 135 11.06 -7.79 13.11
N ALA A 136 11.38 -9.07 12.91
CA ALA A 136 10.37 -10.11 12.74
C ALA A 136 9.51 -10.28 14.02
N ILE A 137 10.14 -10.20 15.19
CA ILE A 137 9.43 -10.27 16.48
C ILE A 137 8.51 -9.05 16.65
N HIS A 138 8.99 -7.84 16.38
CA HIS A 138 8.21 -6.61 16.46
C HIS A 138 7.03 -6.62 15.50
N ALA A 139 7.20 -7.19 14.29
CA ALA A 139 6.12 -7.32 13.33
C ALA A 139 4.97 -8.20 13.85
N VAL A 140 5.25 -9.21 14.67
CA VAL A 140 4.22 -10.13 15.18
C VAL A 140 3.79 -9.85 16.62
N THR A 141 4.37 -8.83 17.25
CA THR A 141 4.13 -8.49 18.66
C THR A 141 3.50 -7.11 18.77
N ARG A 142 2.22 -7.05 19.15
CA ARG A 142 1.52 -5.77 19.33
C ARG A 142 2.19 -4.94 20.41
N SER A 143 2.25 -3.62 20.21
CA SER A 143 2.85 -2.60 21.06
C SER A 143 2.38 -2.59 22.53
N SER A 144 1.22 -3.18 22.83
CA SER A 144 0.81 -3.44 24.22
C SER A 144 1.74 -4.40 24.98
N CYS A 145 2.64 -5.10 24.28
CA CYS A 145 3.50 -6.15 24.82
C CYS A 145 5.00 -5.80 24.75
N MET A 146 5.39 -4.71 24.09
CA MET A 146 6.79 -4.26 23.99
C MET A 146 6.90 -2.78 24.39
N GLY A 147 8.01 -2.42 25.02
CA GLY A 147 8.31 -1.03 25.36
C GLY A 147 8.52 -0.15 24.11
N PHE A 148 8.97 1.08 24.32
CA PHE A 148 9.24 2.07 23.26
C PHE A 148 10.46 1.72 22.36
N GLU A 149 10.49 0.52 21.77
CA GLU A 149 11.55 0.09 20.87
C GLU A 149 11.14 0.35 19.40
N LEU A 150 12.04 0.98 18.64
CA LEU A 150 11.80 1.40 17.25
C LEU A 150 12.49 0.43 16.26
N PRO A 151 11.82 0.07 15.14
CA PRO A 151 10.46 0.45 14.77
C PRO A 151 9.41 -0.32 15.60
N SER A 152 8.34 0.38 16.02
CA SER A 152 7.22 -0.25 16.72
C SER A 152 6.33 -1.01 15.75
N TYR A 153 5.49 -1.92 16.29
CA TYR A 153 4.47 -2.62 15.54
C TYR A 153 3.60 -1.67 14.70
N GLU A 154 3.09 -0.56 15.26
CA GLU A 154 2.21 0.34 14.51
C GLU A 154 2.94 1.08 13.39
N CYS A 155 4.23 1.36 13.57
CA CYS A 155 5.06 1.95 12.52
C CYS A 155 5.21 0.97 11.35
N LEU A 156 5.48 -0.31 11.65
CA LEU A 156 5.58 -1.36 10.64
C LEU A 156 4.24 -1.61 9.94
N GLU A 157 3.12 -1.65 10.68
CA GLU A 157 1.75 -1.74 10.14
C GLU A 157 1.49 -0.61 9.16
N THR A 158 1.76 0.64 9.57
CA THR A 158 1.51 1.82 8.74
C THR A 158 2.37 1.80 7.47
N LEU A 159 3.65 1.44 7.60
CA LEU A 159 4.57 1.35 6.47
C LEU A 159 4.15 0.24 5.50
N GLY A 160 3.82 -0.93 6.02
CA GLY A 160 3.42 -2.08 5.24
C GLY A 160 2.06 -1.90 4.57
N HIS A 161 1.11 -1.23 5.22
CA HIS A 161 -0.16 -0.83 4.60
C HIS A 161 0.08 0.04 3.36
N ALA A 162 0.93 1.07 3.48
CA ALA A 162 1.27 1.94 2.36
C ALA A 162 1.99 1.19 1.22
N LEU A 163 2.90 0.27 1.56
CA LEU A 163 3.60 -0.58 0.59
C LEU A 163 2.62 -1.53 -0.12
N LEU A 164 1.75 -2.19 0.64
CA LEU A 164 0.74 -3.10 0.12
C LEU A 164 -0.18 -2.39 -0.87
N ASP A 165 -0.69 -1.23 -0.49
CA ASP A 165 -1.53 -0.38 -1.36
C ASP A 165 -0.82 -0.05 -2.67
N PHE A 166 0.46 0.31 -2.60
CA PHE A 166 1.27 0.63 -3.77
C PHE A 166 1.46 -0.59 -4.68
N LEU A 167 1.85 -1.74 -4.13
CA LEU A 167 2.12 -2.96 -4.89
C LEU A 167 0.84 -3.54 -5.52
N VAL A 168 -0.29 -3.50 -4.80
CA VAL A 168 -1.59 -3.95 -5.33
C VAL A 168 -2.03 -3.07 -6.49
N VAL A 169 -1.97 -1.74 -6.36
CA VAL A 169 -2.35 -0.83 -7.45
C VAL A 169 -1.47 -1.07 -8.68
N GLU A 170 -0.15 -1.23 -8.50
CA GLU A 170 0.76 -1.49 -9.60
C GLU A 170 0.50 -2.85 -10.27
N MET A 171 0.23 -3.89 -9.48
CA MET A 171 -0.15 -5.21 -9.99
C MET A 171 -1.46 -5.13 -10.80
N LEU A 172 -2.46 -4.43 -10.28
CA LEU A 172 -3.75 -4.27 -10.96
C LEU A 172 -3.62 -3.47 -12.26
N GLN A 173 -2.83 -2.39 -12.27
CA GLN A 173 -2.56 -1.62 -13.48
C GLN A 173 -1.86 -2.45 -14.56
N LYS A 174 -0.89 -3.30 -14.17
CA LYS A 174 -0.21 -4.21 -15.10
C LYS A 174 -1.13 -5.31 -15.65
N LYS A 175 -2.07 -5.78 -14.82
CA LYS A 175 -2.99 -6.88 -15.17
C LYS A 175 -4.19 -6.39 -15.99
N TYR A 176 -4.63 -5.16 -15.78
CA TYR A 176 -5.87 -4.62 -16.32
C TYR A 176 -5.63 -3.25 -16.98
N GLU A 177 -5.27 -3.27 -18.26
CA GLU A 177 -4.87 -2.07 -19.03
C GLU A 177 -6.04 -1.09 -19.31
N PHE A 178 -7.29 -1.56 -19.25
CA PHE A 178 -8.48 -0.79 -19.67
C PHE A 178 -9.54 -0.60 -18.58
N PHE A 179 -9.21 -0.77 -17.30
CA PHE A 179 -10.20 -0.57 -16.23
C PHE A 179 -10.55 0.91 -16.04
N GLU A 180 -11.84 1.18 -15.83
CA GLU A 180 -12.27 2.51 -15.39
C GLU A 180 -11.81 2.78 -13.95
N GLU A 181 -11.62 4.04 -13.58
CA GLU A 181 -11.15 4.46 -12.24
C GLU A 181 -11.98 3.83 -11.10
N GLY A 182 -13.31 3.77 -11.29
CA GLY A 182 -14.23 3.19 -10.32
C GLY A 182 -14.03 1.70 -10.11
N GLU A 183 -13.77 0.94 -11.19
CA GLU A 183 -13.55 -0.50 -11.13
C GLU A 183 -12.23 -0.82 -10.41
N LEU A 184 -11.16 -0.10 -10.74
CA LEU A 184 -9.86 -0.27 -10.10
C LEU A 184 -9.94 0.01 -8.60
N THR A 185 -10.71 1.03 -8.21
CA THR A 185 -10.94 1.38 -6.79
C THR A 185 -11.64 0.25 -6.04
N ILE A 186 -12.67 -0.36 -6.64
CA ILE A 186 -13.41 -1.48 -6.04
C ILE A 186 -12.51 -2.70 -5.88
N VAL A 187 -11.78 -3.07 -6.95
CA VAL A 187 -10.89 -4.24 -6.91
C VAL A 187 -9.76 -4.03 -5.89
N LYS A 188 -9.12 -2.86 -5.89
CA LYS A 188 -8.13 -2.49 -4.88
C LYS A 188 -8.70 -2.67 -3.47
N ALA A 189 -9.84 -2.06 -3.17
CA ALA A 189 -10.46 -2.12 -1.85
C ALA A 189 -10.73 -3.57 -1.39
N ASN A 190 -11.07 -4.46 -2.31
CA ASN A 190 -11.23 -5.88 -2.02
C ASN A 190 -9.90 -6.60 -1.75
N CYS A 191 -8.85 -6.31 -2.54
CA CYS A 191 -7.53 -6.92 -2.39
C CYS A 191 -6.83 -6.56 -1.08
N VAL A 192 -7.03 -5.35 -0.56
CA VAL A 192 -6.40 -4.86 0.68
C VAL A 192 -7.37 -4.78 1.87
N SER A 193 -8.57 -5.37 1.75
CA SER A 193 -9.53 -5.33 2.85
C SER A 193 -9.05 -6.15 4.05
N ASN A 194 -9.44 -5.75 5.26
CA ASN A 194 -9.18 -6.52 6.48
C ASN A 194 -9.66 -7.97 6.38
N LYS A 195 -10.76 -8.22 5.63
CA LYS A 195 -11.29 -9.56 5.40
C LYS A 195 -10.34 -10.42 4.58
N THR A 196 -9.84 -9.88 3.48
CA THR A 196 -8.88 -10.56 2.59
C THR A 196 -7.56 -10.79 3.31
N LEU A 197 -7.03 -9.77 3.99
CA LEU A 197 -5.76 -9.88 4.71
C LEU A 197 -5.83 -10.85 5.90
N ALA A 198 -6.94 -10.89 6.63
CA ALA A 198 -7.11 -11.86 7.70
C ALA A 198 -7.19 -13.30 7.18
N ALA A 199 -7.91 -13.54 6.08
CA ALA A 199 -7.97 -14.85 5.44
C ALA A 199 -6.58 -15.29 4.92
N LEU A 200 -5.82 -14.35 4.35
CA LEU A 200 -4.43 -14.55 3.96
C LEU A 200 -3.58 -14.93 5.18
N ALA A 201 -3.68 -14.20 6.29
CA ALA A 201 -2.94 -14.49 7.52
C ALA A 201 -3.18 -15.92 8.03
N VAL A 202 -4.44 -16.37 8.03
CA VAL A 202 -4.80 -17.75 8.39
C VAL A 202 -4.21 -18.76 7.40
N SER A 203 -4.28 -18.48 6.09
CA SER A 203 -3.72 -19.37 5.07
C SER A 203 -2.19 -19.52 5.17
N LEU A 204 -1.51 -18.50 5.68
CA LEU A 204 -0.07 -18.47 5.94
C LEU A 204 0.30 -19.06 7.31
N GLY A 205 -0.67 -19.48 8.13
CA GLY A 205 -0.43 -20.01 9.47
C GLY A 205 0.09 -18.96 10.47
N LEU A 206 -0.12 -17.67 10.20
CA LEU A 206 0.34 -16.59 11.09
C LEU A 206 -0.34 -16.53 12.47
N PRO A 207 -1.59 -16.98 12.69
CA PRO A 207 -2.22 -16.93 14.01
C PRO A 207 -1.40 -17.59 15.13
N GLU A 208 -0.69 -18.69 14.82
CA GLU A 208 0.15 -19.42 15.77
C GLU A 208 1.43 -18.66 16.18
N HIS A 209 1.80 -17.64 15.40
CA HIS A 209 3.00 -16.85 15.59
C HIS A 209 2.71 -15.44 16.12
N MET A 210 1.47 -15.14 16.51
CA MET A 210 1.10 -13.84 17.08
C MET A 210 1.45 -13.77 18.56
N ASN A 211 2.19 -12.74 18.97
CA ASN A 211 2.45 -12.45 20.38
C ASN A 211 1.46 -11.40 20.90
N HIS A 212 0.52 -11.82 21.74
CA HIS A 212 -0.41 -10.92 22.43
C HIS A 212 -0.82 -11.48 23.80
N HIS A 213 -1.21 -10.60 24.72
CA HIS A 213 -1.64 -10.98 26.09
C HIS A 213 -3.16 -10.94 26.31
N SER A 214 -3.94 -10.62 25.28
CA SER A 214 -5.39 -10.52 25.36
C SER A 214 -6.08 -11.88 25.13
N SER A 215 -6.72 -12.42 26.17
CA SER A 215 -7.50 -13.66 26.09
C SER A 215 -8.75 -13.53 25.22
N SER A 216 -9.39 -12.36 25.22
CA SER A 216 -10.54 -12.07 24.34
C SER A 216 -10.12 -12.09 22.87
N LEU A 217 -8.95 -11.54 22.54
CA LEU A 217 -8.38 -11.62 21.20
C LEU A 217 -8.05 -13.07 20.83
N SER A 218 -7.49 -13.87 21.75
CA SER A 218 -7.20 -15.29 21.49
C SER A 218 -8.46 -16.06 21.11
N GLY A 219 -9.54 -15.88 21.88
CA GLY A 219 -10.83 -16.51 21.59
C GLY A 219 -11.42 -16.07 20.25
N ALA A 220 -11.34 -14.77 19.92
CA ALA A 220 -11.83 -14.25 18.66
C ALA A 220 -11.02 -14.74 17.45
N ILE A 221 -9.69 -14.87 17.58
CA ILE A 221 -8.83 -15.45 16.54
C ILE A 221 -9.17 -16.92 16.34
N ALA A 222 -9.27 -17.71 17.41
CA ALA A 222 -9.59 -19.14 17.31
C ALA A 222 -10.96 -19.37 16.63
N ALA A 223 -11.99 -18.63 17.06
CA ALA A 223 -13.31 -18.72 16.43
C ALA A 223 -13.27 -18.38 14.94
N TYR A 224 -12.55 -17.31 14.56
CA TYR A 224 -12.41 -16.94 13.16
C TYR A 224 -11.64 -17.99 12.34
N VAL A 225 -10.57 -18.58 12.89
CA VAL A 225 -9.80 -19.65 12.24
C VAL A 225 -10.68 -20.87 11.96
N ASP A 226 -11.52 -21.25 12.92
CA ASP A 226 -12.46 -22.36 12.73
C ASP A 226 -13.50 -22.03 11.64
N GLU A 227 -14.15 -20.86 11.74
CA GLU A 227 -15.18 -20.41 10.79
C GLU A 227 -14.63 -20.31 9.36
N VAL A 228 -13.48 -19.67 9.18
CA VAL A 228 -12.89 -19.44 7.85
C VAL A 228 -12.41 -20.74 7.21
N THR A 229 -11.94 -21.71 8.01
CA THR A 229 -11.52 -23.03 7.52
C THR A 229 -12.73 -23.82 7.03
N VAL A 230 -13.83 -23.81 7.77
CA VAL A 230 -15.10 -24.46 7.38
C VAL A 230 -15.66 -23.84 6.08
N GLU A 231 -15.68 -22.52 5.96
CA GLU A 231 -16.17 -21.87 4.73
C GLU A 231 -15.25 -22.15 3.53
N ARG A 232 -13.94 -22.24 3.74
CA ARG A 232 -12.99 -22.63 2.70
C ARG A 232 -13.25 -24.05 2.18
N GLU A 233 -13.48 -25.00 3.09
CA GLU A 233 -13.79 -26.39 2.73
C GLU A 233 -15.10 -26.48 1.94
N LYS A 234 -16.16 -25.79 2.38
CA LYS A 234 -17.43 -25.71 1.65
C LYS A 234 -17.27 -25.13 0.23
N GLU A 235 -16.48 -24.07 0.07
CA GLU A 235 -16.26 -23.46 -1.24
C GLU A 235 -15.49 -24.40 -2.18
N LEU A 236 -14.51 -25.15 -1.66
CA LEU A 236 -13.78 -26.17 -2.40
C LEU A 236 -14.69 -27.32 -2.86
N GLU A 237 -15.59 -27.80 -2.00
CA GLU A 237 -16.57 -28.84 -2.34
C GLU A 237 -17.54 -28.41 -3.44
N LEU A 238 -17.92 -27.13 -3.47
CA LEU A 238 -18.84 -26.57 -4.46
C LEU A 238 -18.18 -26.35 -5.84
N GLY A 239 -16.86 -26.42 -5.96
CA GLY A 239 -16.14 -26.23 -7.22
C GLY A 239 -16.34 -24.84 -7.85
N ARG A 240 -16.52 -23.79 -7.03
CA ARG A 240 -16.73 -22.41 -7.50
C ARG A 240 -15.52 -21.86 -8.27
N PRO A 241 -15.70 -20.89 -9.19
CA PRO A 241 -14.60 -20.34 -9.96
C PRO A 241 -13.60 -19.58 -9.08
N ILE A 242 -12.33 -19.67 -9.47
CA ILE A 242 -11.19 -18.92 -8.94
C ILE A 242 -11.35 -17.44 -9.36
N PRO A 243 -11.15 -16.44 -8.47
CA PRO A 243 -10.52 -16.52 -7.14
C PRO A 243 -11.48 -16.93 -6.02
N PRO A 244 -10.99 -17.65 -4.99
CA PRO A 244 -11.77 -18.00 -3.80
C PRO A 244 -12.27 -16.75 -3.07
N GLN A 245 -13.44 -16.84 -2.44
CA GLN A 245 -14.08 -15.73 -1.72
C GLN A 245 -14.75 -16.16 -0.40
N TYR A 246 -14.40 -17.33 0.14
CA TYR A 246 -14.95 -17.91 1.37
C TYR A 246 -14.97 -16.96 2.58
N TRP A 247 -14.05 -15.99 2.63
CA TRP A 247 -13.94 -15.03 3.72
C TRP A 247 -14.90 -13.84 3.63
N TRP A 248 -15.60 -13.64 2.51
CA TRP A 248 -16.33 -12.40 2.21
C TRP A 248 -17.40 -12.04 3.26
N SER A 249 -18.10 -13.05 3.77
CA SER A 249 -19.19 -12.89 4.74
C SER A 249 -18.72 -12.89 6.20
N LEU A 250 -17.45 -13.16 6.46
CA LEU A 250 -16.90 -13.31 7.80
C LEU A 250 -16.39 -11.98 8.38
N LEU A 251 -16.31 -11.91 9.70
CA LEU A 251 -15.85 -10.73 10.44
C LEU A 251 -14.58 -11.07 11.23
N PRO A 252 -13.38 -10.86 10.64
CA PRO A 252 -12.14 -11.16 11.33
C PRO A 252 -11.78 -10.13 12.40
N PRO A 253 -11.02 -10.53 13.43
CA PRO A 253 -10.26 -9.60 14.26
C PRO A 253 -9.27 -8.79 13.41
N LYS A 254 -9.28 -7.45 13.54
CA LYS A 254 -8.38 -6.56 12.78
C LYS A 254 -6.89 -6.94 12.92
N ALA A 255 -6.50 -7.48 14.08
CA ALA A 255 -5.13 -7.90 14.35
C ALA A 255 -4.55 -8.91 13.35
N LEU A 256 -5.40 -9.73 12.70
CA LEU A 256 -4.97 -10.65 11.65
C LEU A 256 -4.63 -9.95 10.33
N ALA A 257 -5.29 -8.83 10.02
CA ALA A 257 -4.91 -8.01 8.88
C ALA A 257 -3.63 -7.20 9.20
N ASP A 258 -3.61 -6.58 10.38
CA ASP A 258 -2.49 -5.74 10.85
C ASP A 258 -1.15 -6.51 10.81
N ILE A 259 -1.14 -7.82 11.12
CA ILE A 259 0.11 -8.62 11.12
C ILE A 259 0.66 -8.87 9.71
N VAL A 260 -0.19 -8.97 8.69
CA VAL A 260 0.27 -9.11 7.30
C VAL A 260 0.93 -7.81 6.85
N GLU A 261 0.30 -6.68 7.18
CA GLU A 261 0.84 -5.35 6.90
C GLU A 261 2.15 -5.13 7.66
N SER A 262 2.20 -5.39 8.97
CA SER A 262 3.42 -5.20 9.75
C SER A 262 4.58 -6.09 9.27
N LEU A 263 4.31 -7.33 8.83
CA LEU A 263 5.34 -8.20 8.24
C LEU A 263 5.86 -7.65 6.90
N LEU A 264 4.99 -7.13 6.03
CA LEU A 264 5.42 -6.44 4.81
C LEU A 264 6.28 -5.21 5.12
N GLY A 265 5.89 -4.43 6.14
CA GLY A 265 6.68 -3.30 6.63
C GLY A 265 8.05 -3.74 7.16
N ALA A 266 8.11 -4.83 7.92
CA ALA A 266 9.35 -5.35 8.46
C ALA A 266 10.29 -5.87 7.37
N VAL A 267 9.75 -6.58 6.37
CA VAL A 267 10.50 -7.01 5.18
C VAL A 267 11.08 -5.81 4.44
N LEU A 268 10.31 -4.73 4.26
CA LEU A 268 10.81 -3.53 3.60
C LEU A 268 11.96 -2.87 4.36
N VAL A 269 11.86 -2.78 5.69
CA VAL A 269 12.92 -2.23 6.55
C VAL A 269 14.17 -3.10 6.49
N GLU A 270 14.01 -4.42 6.64
CA GLU A 270 15.10 -5.40 6.57
C GLU A 270 15.79 -5.39 5.20
N ALA A 271 15.02 -5.25 4.12
CA ALA A 271 15.51 -5.09 2.75
C ALA A 271 16.15 -3.72 2.47
N ARG A 272 16.31 -2.85 3.48
CA ARG A 272 16.87 -1.50 3.35
C ARG A 272 16.12 -0.67 2.32
N PHE A 273 14.79 -0.80 2.33
CA PHE A 273 13.86 -0.18 1.40
C PHE A 273 14.09 -0.54 -0.08
N ASN A 274 14.69 -1.70 -0.34
CA ASN A 274 14.73 -2.28 -1.68
C ASN A 274 13.34 -2.84 -2.04
N LEU A 275 12.65 -2.14 -2.95
CA LEU A 275 11.31 -2.53 -3.38
C LEU A 275 11.27 -3.82 -4.18
N ASP A 276 12.34 -4.24 -4.84
CA ASP A 276 12.35 -5.49 -5.61
C ASP A 276 12.33 -6.70 -4.67
N VAL A 277 13.05 -6.63 -3.55
CA VAL A 277 13.01 -7.66 -2.50
C VAL A 277 11.62 -7.70 -1.86
N ALA A 278 11.06 -6.55 -1.52
CA ALA A 278 9.73 -6.48 -0.93
C ALA A 278 8.64 -6.97 -1.91
N ARG A 279 8.78 -6.67 -3.20
CA ARG A 279 7.89 -7.19 -4.25
C ARG A 279 8.01 -8.70 -4.40
N ALA A 280 9.23 -9.25 -4.43
CA ALA A 280 9.41 -10.70 -4.51
C ALA A 280 8.76 -11.43 -3.31
N TYR A 281 8.77 -10.79 -2.13
CA TYR A 281 8.04 -11.30 -0.98
C TYR A 281 6.52 -11.18 -1.15
N PHE A 282 6.02 -10.04 -1.63
CA PHE A 282 4.60 -9.81 -1.93
C PHE A 282 4.04 -10.79 -2.98
N ASP A 283 4.74 -10.99 -4.10
CA ASP A 283 4.35 -11.88 -5.21
C ASP A 283 4.29 -13.36 -4.80
N ARG A 284 4.86 -13.72 -3.64
CA ARG A 284 4.72 -15.05 -3.05
C ARG A 284 3.45 -15.18 -2.20
N LEU A 285 2.95 -14.07 -1.66
CA LEU A 285 1.76 -14.03 -0.81
C LEU A 285 0.47 -13.90 -1.63
N TYR A 286 0.52 -13.17 -2.75
CA TYR A 286 -0.60 -12.86 -3.66
C TYR A 286 -0.53 -13.64 -4.97
#